data_AF-Q32I59-F1
#
_entry.id   AF-Q32I59-F1
#
_cell.length_a   1.000
_cell.length_b   1.000
_cell.length_c   1.000
_cell.angle_alpha   90.00
_cell.angle_beta   90.00
_cell.angle_gamma   90.00
#
_symmetry.space_group_name_H-M   'P 1'
#
loop_
_entity.id
_entity.type
_entity.pdbx_description
1 polymer ?
#
loop_
_entity_poly.entity_id
_entity_poly.type
_entity_poly.pdbx_seq_one_letter_code
_entity_poly.pdbx_strand_id
1 'polypeptide(L)'
;MASVNIHCPRCQSAQVYRHGQNPKGHDRFRCRDCHRVFQLTYTYEARKPGIKELITEMAFNGAGVLTMAVDLCRLTTRTMNVNAGHERTSKARIIHQIQLIRGITQYY
;
A
#
# COMPACT_ATOMS: atom_id res chain seq x y z
N MET A 1 -7.78 2.74 -27.51
CA MET A 1 -6.67 2.82 -26.54
C MET A 1 -7.07 3.82 -25.48
N ALA A 2 -7.42 3.40 -24.26
CA ALA A 2 -7.80 4.32 -23.19
C ALA A 2 -6.51 4.86 -22.55
N SER A 3 -6.19 6.13 -22.78
CA SER A 3 -5.13 6.81 -22.02
C SER A 3 -5.66 7.12 -20.63
N VAL A 4 -5.13 6.45 -19.61
CA VAL A 4 -5.39 6.85 -18.23
C VAL A 4 -4.50 8.05 -17.94
N ASN A 5 -5.09 9.20 -17.63
CA ASN A 5 -4.31 10.37 -17.23
C ASN A 5 -3.87 10.20 -15.76
N ILE A 6 -2.63 9.75 -15.57
CA ILE A 6 -2.07 9.40 -14.27
C ILE A 6 -1.47 10.65 -13.62
N HIS A 7 -2.09 11.12 -12.55
CA HIS A 7 -1.57 12.20 -11.73
C HIS A 7 -1.01 11.67 -10.41
N CYS A 8 -0.06 12.39 -9.84
CA CYS A 8 0.44 12.09 -8.51
C CYS A 8 -0.64 12.37 -7.47
N PRO A 9 -1.07 11.39 -6.65
CA PRO A 9 -2.10 11.60 -5.63
C PRO A 9 -1.63 12.49 -4.47
N ARG A 10 -0.34 12.88 -4.43
CA ARG A 10 0.24 13.71 -3.37
C ARG A 10 0.36 15.19 -3.75
N CYS A 11 0.74 15.49 -4.98
CA CYS A 11 0.91 16.87 -5.47
C CYS A 11 0.06 17.21 -6.69
N GLN A 12 -0.78 16.28 -7.17
CA GLN A 12 -1.63 16.41 -8.36
C GLN A 12 -0.88 16.67 -9.68
N SER A 13 0.45 16.59 -9.67
CA SER A 13 1.26 16.74 -10.87
C SER A 13 0.99 15.64 -11.89
N ALA A 14 0.89 16.02 -13.17
CA ALA A 14 0.86 15.13 -14.32
C ALA A 14 2.27 14.62 -14.71
N GLN A 15 3.34 15.13 -14.10
CA GLN A 15 4.72 14.73 -14.36
C GLN A 15 5.04 13.41 -13.64
N VAL A 16 4.45 12.32 -14.13
CA VAL A 16 4.57 10.98 -13.56
C VAL A 16 5.15 10.03 -14.60
N TYR A 17 6.12 9.20 -14.19
CA TYR A 17 6.68 8.16 -15.04
C TYR A 17 6.68 6.80 -14.35
N ARG A 18 6.76 5.74 -15.16
CA ARG A 18 6.80 4.36 -14.67
C ARG A 18 8.16 4.09 -14.00
N HIS A 19 8.13 3.66 -12.74
CA HIS A 19 9.30 3.35 -11.91
C HIS A 19 9.61 1.83 -11.86
N GLY A 20 8.79 1.00 -12.53
CA GLY A 20 8.89 -0.46 -12.54
C GLY A 20 7.70 -1.11 -11.86
N GLN A 21 7.80 -2.41 -11.56
CA GLN A 21 6.72 -3.18 -10.94
C GLN A 21 7.09 -3.63 -9.52
N ASN A 22 6.10 -3.92 -8.69
CA ASN A 22 6.30 -4.66 -7.46
C ASN A 22 6.39 -6.18 -7.76
N PRO A 23 6.84 -7.03 -6.82
CA PRO A 23 6.92 -8.48 -7.04
C PRO A 23 5.58 -9.16 -7.39
N LYS A 24 4.45 -8.49 -7.08
CA LYS A 24 3.11 -8.94 -7.45
C LYS A 24 2.67 -8.45 -8.85
N GLY A 25 3.56 -7.83 -9.62
CA GLY A 25 3.30 -7.34 -10.97
C GLY A 25 2.57 -5.99 -11.07
N HIS A 26 2.25 -5.32 -9.95
CA HIS A 26 1.59 -4.01 -10.01
C HIS A 26 2.58 -2.91 -10.38
N ASP A 27 2.16 -2.02 -11.27
CA ASP A 27 2.94 -0.88 -11.69
C ASP A 27 3.15 0.14 -10.56
N ARG A 28 4.40 0.57 -10.43
CA ARG A 28 4.82 1.67 -9.58
C ARG A 28 5.14 2.87 -10.45
N PHE A 29 4.69 4.01 -9.99
CA PHE A 29 4.88 5.30 -10.63
C PHE A 29 5.68 6.21 -9.71
N ARG A 30 6.57 7.01 -10.27
CA ARG A 30 7.31 8.04 -9.55
C ARG A 30 6.93 9.40 -10.12
N CYS A 31 6.58 10.32 -9.24
CA CYS A 31 6.38 11.72 -9.60
C CYS A 31 7.73 12.41 -9.74
N ARG A 32 7.90 13.25 -10.77
CA ARG A 32 9.09 14.09 -10.95
C ARG A 32 9.14 15.23 -9.95
N ASP A 33 8.01 15.88 -9.70
CA ASP A 33 7.98 17.11 -8.89
C ASP A 33 8.16 16.83 -7.39
N CYS A 34 7.50 15.79 -6.85
CA CYS A 34 7.61 15.45 -5.43
C CYS A 34 8.56 14.28 -5.14
N HIS A 35 9.11 13.64 -6.16
CA HIS A 35 9.98 12.46 -6.05
C HIS A 35 9.36 11.27 -5.27
N ARG A 36 8.04 11.24 -5.05
CA ARG A 36 7.36 10.15 -4.34
C ARG A 36 6.94 9.06 -5.31
N VAL A 37 7.02 7.82 -4.82
CA VAL A 37 6.57 6.62 -5.53
C VAL A 37 5.18 6.22 -5.03
N PHE A 38 4.29 5.86 -5.95
CA PHE A 38 2.94 5.40 -5.66
C PHE A 38 2.50 4.28 -6.60
N GLN A 39 1.45 3.58 -6.24
CA GLN A 39 0.79 2.56 -7.07
C GLN A 39 -0.62 3.05 -7.41
N LEU A 40 -1.18 2.64 -8.53
CA LEU A 40 -2.60 2.91 -8.84
C LEU A 40 -3.49 1.81 -8.27
N THR A 41 -2.99 0.58 -8.28
CA THR A 41 -3.67 -0.61 -7.79
C THR A 41 -2.99 -1.10 -6.53
N TYR A 42 -3.55 -0.73 -5.37
CA TYR A 42 -3.11 -1.26 -4.08
C TYR A 42 -3.89 -2.53 -3.76
N THR A 43 -3.18 -3.62 -3.43
CA THR A 43 -3.82 -4.83 -2.89
C THR A 43 -4.52 -4.56 -1.56
N TYR A 44 -3.99 -3.64 -0.76
CA TYR A 44 -4.50 -3.33 0.58
C TYR A 44 -5.20 -1.98 0.59
N GLU A 45 -6.49 -1.98 0.93
CA GLU A 45 -7.33 -0.78 1.02
C GLU A 45 -6.71 0.28 1.92
N ALA A 46 -6.17 -0.11 3.09
CA ALA A 46 -5.53 0.79 4.04
C ALA A 46 -4.31 1.55 3.49
N ARG A 47 -3.71 1.10 2.38
CA ARG A 47 -2.54 1.73 1.76
C ARG A 47 -2.89 2.69 0.63
N LYS A 48 -4.18 2.80 0.26
CA LYS A 48 -4.63 3.75 -0.77
C LYS A 48 -4.37 5.19 -0.32
N PRO A 49 -4.08 6.12 -1.25
CA PRO A 49 -3.99 7.53 -0.92
C PRO A 49 -5.30 8.03 -0.30
N GLY A 50 -5.23 8.90 0.70
CA GLY A 50 -6.39 9.46 1.41
C GLY A 50 -6.83 8.67 2.64
N ILE A 51 -6.56 7.36 2.72
CA ILE A 51 -7.01 6.53 3.86
C ILE A 51 -6.26 6.88 5.14
N LYS A 52 -4.97 7.21 5.06
CA LYS A 52 -4.20 7.65 6.23
C LYS A 52 -4.77 8.95 6.80
N GLU A 53 -5.07 9.88 5.91
CA GLU A 53 -5.62 11.19 6.25
C GLU A 53 -7.03 11.03 6.86
N LEU A 54 -7.87 10.17 6.27
CA LEU A 54 -9.19 9.80 6.82
C LEU A 54 -9.10 9.19 8.22
N ILE A 55 -8.18 8.25 8.47
CA ILE A 55 -7.99 7.64 9.81
C ILE A 55 -7.56 8.71 10.81
N THR A 56 -6.65 9.59 10.40
CA THR A 56 -6.18 10.71 11.23
C THR A 56 -7.33 11.64 11.58
N GLU A 57 -8.16 12.01 10.60
CA GLU A 57 -9.33 12.87 10.79
C GLU A 57 -10.36 12.22 11.72
N MET A 58 -10.68 10.93 11.53
CA MET A 58 -11.61 10.21 12.42
C MET A 58 -11.10 10.20 13.87
N ALA A 59 -9.80 10.03 14.06
CA ALA A 59 -9.18 10.06 15.39
C ALA A 59 -9.23 11.46 16.04
N PHE A 60 -9.01 12.52 15.28
CA PHE A 60 -9.03 13.89 15.79
C PHE A 60 -10.45 14.43 16.04
N ASN A 61 -11.40 14.13 15.15
CA ASN A 61 -12.78 14.60 15.25
C ASN A 61 -13.59 13.88 16.35
N GLY A 62 -12.97 12.95 17.08
CA GLY A 62 -13.65 12.19 18.13
C GLY A 62 -14.79 11.34 17.58
N ALA A 63 -14.63 10.79 16.36
CA ALA A 63 -15.56 9.78 15.87
C ALA A 63 -15.71 8.71 16.96
N GLY A 64 -16.95 8.40 17.34
CA GLY A 64 -17.20 7.50 18.46
C GLY A 64 -16.39 6.22 18.30
N VAL A 65 -15.82 5.70 19.42
CA VAL A 65 -14.92 4.53 19.40
C VAL A 65 -15.49 3.37 18.57
N LEU A 66 -16.82 3.19 18.62
CA LEU A 66 -17.54 2.19 17.83
C LEU A 66 -17.50 2.45 16.31
N THR A 67 -17.68 3.69 15.85
CA THR A 67 -17.65 4.01 14.41
C THR A 67 -16.25 3.81 13.86
N MET A 68 -15.23 4.29 14.59
CA MET A 68 -13.82 4.04 14.25
C MET A 68 -13.51 2.54 14.20
N ALA A 69 -13.96 1.77 15.19
CA ALA A 69 -13.72 0.33 15.23
C ALA A 69 -14.36 -0.39 14.03
N VAL A 70 -15.58 -0.03 13.65
CA VAL A 70 -16.28 -0.60 12.49
C VAL A 70 -15.54 -0.25 11.19
N ASP A 71 -15.14 0.99 11.00
CA ASP A 71 -14.47 1.42 9.76
C ASP A 71 -13.05 0.84 9.63
N LEU A 72 -12.30 0.78 10.74
CA LEU A 72 -11.02 0.08 10.76
C LEU A 72 -11.19 -1.42 10.50
N CYS A 73 -12.21 -2.06 11.09
CA CYS A 73 -12.51 -3.48 10.85
C CYS A 73 -12.87 -3.77 9.39
N ARG A 74 -13.55 -2.84 8.71
CA ARG A 74 -13.87 -2.97 7.27
C ARG A 74 -12.60 -2.92 6.41
N LEU A 75 -11.66 -2.04 6.73
CA LEU A 75 -10.37 -1.95 6.03
C LEU A 75 -9.53 -3.23 6.21
N THR A 76 -9.51 -3.80 7.41
CA THR A 76 -8.79 -5.04 7.71
C THR A 76 -9.48 -6.26 7.09
N THR A 77 -10.81 -6.35 7.14
CA THR A 77 -11.56 -7.49 6.57
C THR A 77 -11.41 -7.57 5.05
N ARG A 78 -11.46 -6.42 4.34
CA ARG A 78 -11.18 -6.39 2.90
C ARG A 78 -9.75 -6.84 2.59
N THR A 79 -8.79 -6.49 3.44
CA THR A 79 -7.40 -6.94 3.35
C THR A 79 -7.27 -8.46 3.59
N MET A 80 -8.05 -9.05 4.49
CA MET A 80 -8.06 -10.51 4.70
C MET A 80 -8.68 -11.25 3.52
N ASN A 81 -9.76 -10.73 2.93
CA ASN A 81 -10.42 -11.37 1.78
C ASN A 81 -9.49 -11.48 0.56
N VAL A 82 -8.75 -10.41 0.22
CA VAL A 82 -7.75 -10.46 -0.88
C VAL A 82 -6.57 -11.39 -0.57
N ASN A 83 -6.36 -11.74 0.70
CA ASN A 83 -5.32 -12.67 1.13
C ASN A 83 -5.83 -14.12 1.26
N ALA A 84 -7.13 -14.40 1.07
CA ALA A 84 -7.69 -15.74 1.25
C ALA A 84 -7.06 -16.79 0.29
N GLY A 85 -6.57 -16.35 -0.87
CA GLY A 85 -5.85 -17.19 -1.83
C GLY A 85 -4.34 -17.32 -1.57
N HIS A 86 -3.78 -16.70 -0.52
CA HIS A 86 -2.35 -16.79 -0.23
C HIS A 86 -2.03 -18.10 0.49
N GLU A 87 -1.11 -18.89 -0.07
CA GLU A 87 -0.62 -20.09 0.58
C GLU A 87 0.07 -19.74 1.90
N ARG A 88 -0.29 -20.42 2.98
CA ARG A 88 0.34 -20.23 4.30
C ARG A 88 1.79 -20.66 4.22
N THR A 89 2.72 -19.70 4.32
CA THR A 89 4.15 -20.02 4.42
C THR A 89 4.44 -20.62 5.80
N SER A 90 5.15 -21.74 5.84
CA SER A 90 5.54 -22.40 7.09
C SER A 90 6.45 -21.51 7.94
N LYS A 91 6.38 -21.64 9.28
CA LYS A 91 7.25 -20.91 10.22
C LYS A 91 8.74 -21.02 9.84
N ALA A 92 9.17 -22.21 9.41
CA ALA A 92 10.54 -22.46 8.96
C ALA A 92 10.91 -21.64 7.72
N ARG A 93 10.02 -21.58 6.71
CA ARG A 93 10.24 -20.77 5.50
C ARG A 93 10.28 -19.27 5.81
N ILE A 94 9.47 -18.79 6.75
CA ILE A 94 9.50 -17.38 7.20
C ILE A 94 10.86 -17.06 7.83
N ILE A 95 11.36 -17.92 8.74
CA ILE A 95 12.67 -17.73 9.38
C ILE A 95 13.78 -17.70 8.32
N HIS A 96 13.78 -18.64 7.38
CA HIS A 96 14.77 -18.70 6.31
C HIS A 96 14.77 -17.44 5.43
N GLN A 97 13.59 -16.93 5.03
CA GLN A 97 13.49 -15.69 4.24
C GLN A 97 14.00 -14.47 5.00
N ILE A 98 13.73 -14.37 6.31
CA ILE A 98 14.24 -13.27 7.15
C ILE A 98 15.76 -13.32 7.25
N GLN A 99 16.34 -14.51 7.41
CA GLN A 99 17.80 -14.70 7.45
C GLN A 99 18.46 -14.25 6.14
N LEU A 100 17.89 -14.61 4.99
CA LEU A 100 18.38 -14.16 3.68
C LEU A 100 18.33 -12.62 3.53
N ILE A 101 17.24 -11.98 3.96
CA ILE A 101 17.12 -10.50 3.90
C ILE A 101 18.16 -9.82 4.78
N ARG A 102 18.38 -10.33 6.00
CA ARG A 102 19.41 -9.80 6.92
C ARG A 102 20.82 -9.86 6.31
N GLY A 103 21.12 -10.91 5.54
CA GLY A 103 22.38 -11.02 4.80
C GLY A 103 22.52 -9.97 3.70
N ILE A 104 21.44 -9.66 2.97
CA ILE A 104 21.45 -8.68 1.87
C ILE A 104 21.59 -7.23 2.41
N THR A 105 20.96 -6.91 3.55
CA THR A 105 21.01 -5.55 4.12
C THR A 105 22.38 -5.14 4.67
N GLN A 106 23.33 -6.07 4.84
CA GLN A 106 24.70 -5.73 5.26
C GLN A 106 25.60 -5.28 4.08
N TYR A 107 25.14 -5.43 2.83
CA TYR A 107 25.91 -5.11 1.62
C TYR A 107 25.52 -3.77 0.95
N TYR A 108 24.68 -2.96 1.59
CA TYR A 108 24.30 -1.61 1.15
C TYR A 108 24.51 -0.61 2.29
#